data_AF-A0A1B6EZF2-F1
#
_entry.id   AF-A0A1B6EZF2-F1
#
_cell.length_a   1.000
_cell.length_b   1.000
_cell.length_c   1.000
_cell.angle_alpha   90.00
_cell.angle_beta   90.00
_cell.angle_gamma   90.00
#
_symmetry.space_group_name_H-M   'P 1'
#
loop_
_entity.id
_entity.type
_entity.pdbx_description
1 polymer ?
#
loop_
_entity_poly.entity_id
_entity_poly.type
_entity_poly.pdbx_seq_one_letter_code
_entity_poly.pdbx_strand_id
1 'polypeptide(L)'
;CDSTLQEREIKALVTAEVYEQHLAKSVAQAENKIGNAFHCKTPDCPGWCIFEDNVNSFQCPVCNQVNCLTCQAIHTGIDCKQYQEQAKQEAETNADARRTQEMLEGDQGSGDCRSV
;
A
#
# COMPACT_ATOMS: atom_id res chain seq x y z
N CYS A 1 -8.63 23.76 -32.56
CA CYS A 1 -7.27 23.71 -33.13
C CYS A 1 -6.32 23.58 -31.95
N ASP A 2 -5.91 22.36 -31.61
CA ASP A 2 -4.92 22.10 -30.56
C ASP A 2 -3.53 22.21 -31.18
N SER A 3 -2.92 23.39 -31.06
CA SER A 3 -1.55 23.60 -31.49
C SER A 3 -0.63 23.29 -30.31
N THR A 4 -0.02 22.11 -30.31
CA THR A 4 1.05 21.75 -29.37
C THR A 4 2.34 22.42 -29.81
N LEU A 5 2.77 23.44 -29.08
CA LEU A 5 4.06 24.11 -29.27
C LEU A 5 5.19 23.11 -29.02
N GLN A 6 6.04 22.92 -30.03
CA GLN A 6 7.17 21.99 -29.94
C GLN A 6 8.32 22.63 -29.16
N GLU A 7 9.10 21.80 -28.45
CA GLU A 7 10.21 22.22 -27.59
C GLU A 7 11.23 23.15 -28.27
N ARG A 8 11.39 23.01 -29.60
CA ARG A 8 12.25 23.87 -30.42
C ARG A 8 11.83 25.34 -30.44
N GLU A 9 10.54 25.61 -30.34
CA GLU A 9 9.99 26.98 -30.37
C GLU A 9 10.11 27.64 -29.00
N ILE A 10 10.01 26.85 -27.93
CA ILE A 10 10.18 27.30 -26.54
C ILE A 10 11.65 27.72 -26.29
N LYS A 11 12.62 26.94 -26.81
CA LYS A 11 14.06 27.25 -26.74
C LYS A 11 14.46 28.52 -27.50
N ALA A 12 13.70 28.92 -28.53
CA ALA A 12 13.99 30.11 -29.30
C ALA A 12 13.45 31.40 -28.65
N LEU A 13 12.44 31.28 -27.76
CA LEU A 13 11.75 32.41 -27.14
C LEU A 13 12.22 32.71 -25.71
N VAL A 14 12.89 31.76 -25.05
CA VAL A 14 13.24 31.83 -23.64
C VAL A 14 14.75 31.73 -23.45
N THR A 15 15.31 32.54 -22.56
CA THR A 15 16.73 32.49 -22.22
C THR A 15 17.08 31.17 -21.54
N ALA A 16 18.31 30.67 -21.79
CA ALA A 16 18.76 29.36 -21.32
C ALA A 16 18.55 29.14 -19.81
N GLU A 17 18.71 30.20 -19.02
CA GLU A 17 18.58 30.16 -17.56
C GLU A 17 17.13 29.88 -17.09
N VAL A 18 16.12 30.37 -17.81
CA VAL A 18 14.71 30.11 -17.50
C VAL A 18 14.32 28.71 -18.00
N TYR A 19 14.88 28.24 -19.12
CA TYR A 19 14.69 26.88 -19.60
C TYR A 19 15.21 25.83 -18.60
N GLU A 20 16.41 26.05 -18.03
CA GLU A 20 16.99 25.16 -17.03
C GLU A 20 16.21 25.15 -15.71
N GLN A 21 15.67 26.29 -15.27
CA GLN A 21 14.80 26.34 -14.08
C GLN A 21 13.48 25.59 -14.28
N HIS A 22 12.92 25.56 -15.49
CA HIS A 22 11.77 24.74 -15.82
C HIS A 22 12.12 23.24 -15.88
N LEU A 23 13.29 22.91 -16.42
CA LEU A 23 13.78 21.53 -16.50
C LEU A 23 14.02 20.94 -15.09
N ALA A 24 14.63 21.70 -14.18
CA ALA A 24 14.87 21.28 -12.80
C ALA A 24 13.57 20.97 -12.03
N LYS A 25 12.49 21.74 -12.26
CA LYS A 25 11.16 21.45 -11.69
C LYS A 25 10.53 20.18 -12.27
N SER A 26 10.74 19.91 -13.56
CA SER A 26 10.25 18.68 -14.20
C SER A 26 11.03 17.43 -13.77
N VAL A 27 12.33 17.56 -13.51
CA VAL A 27 13.20 16.47 -13.08
C VAL A 27 12.99 16.14 -11.61
N ALA A 28 12.86 17.10 -10.69
CA ALA A 28 12.55 16.82 -9.29
C ALA A 28 11.16 16.14 -9.09
N GLN A 29 10.21 16.42 -9.99
CA GLN A 29 8.92 15.72 -10.06
C GLN A 29 9.04 14.32 -10.68
N ALA A 30 10.02 14.09 -11.55
CA ALA A 30 10.29 12.78 -12.17
C ALA A 30 11.17 11.87 -11.27
N GLU A 31 12.09 12.44 -10.48
CA GLU A 31 13.01 11.70 -9.62
C GLU A 31 12.35 11.19 -8.33
N ASN A 32 11.31 11.88 -7.84
CA ASN A 32 10.48 11.35 -6.75
C ASN A 32 9.62 10.13 -7.17
N LYS A 33 9.54 9.77 -8.46
CA LYS A 33 8.70 8.68 -8.99
C LYS A 33 9.36 7.30 -9.01
N ILE A 34 10.57 7.12 -8.49
CA ILE A 34 11.27 5.81 -8.52
C ILE A 34 10.91 4.93 -7.29
N GLY A 35 10.07 5.40 -6.36
CA GLY A 35 9.66 4.66 -5.17
C GLY A 35 8.41 3.77 -5.30
N ASN A 36 7.72 3.76 -6.44
CA ASN A 36 6.32 3.35 -6.49
C ASN A 36 6.12 1.87 -6.87
N ALA A 37 6.95 0.97 -6.35
CA ALA A 37 6.80 -0.47 -6.55
C ALA A 37 5.97 -1.09 -5.41
N PHE A 38 4.87 -1.75 -5.75
CA PHE A 38 4.01 -2.46 -4.80
C PHE A 38 3.99 -3.96 -5.09
N HIS A 39 4.15 -4.77 -4.04
CA HIS A 39 4.03 -6.22 -4.12
C HIS A 39 2.63 -6.63 -3.67
N CYS A 40 2.04 -7.57 -4.40
CA CYS A 40 0.73 -8.12 -4.07
C CYS A 40 0.76 -8.72 -2.65
N LYS A 41 -0.30 -8.49 -1.88
CA LYS A 41 -0.42 -8.99 -0.50
C LYS A 41 -1.03 -10.40 -0.41
N THR A 42 -1.26 -11.05 -1.54
CA THR A 42 -1.83 -12.40 -1.57
C THR A 42 -0.73 -13.38 -1.16
N PRO A 43 -1.00 -14.34 -0.24
CA PRO A 43 -0.04 -15.40 0.06
C PRO A 43 0.31 -16.17 -1.22
N ASP A 44 1.59 -16.53 -1.37
CA ASP A 44 2.13 -17.28 -2.52
C ASP A 44 2.00 -16.57 -3.90
N CYS A 45 1.81 -15.25 -3.93
CA CYS A 45 1.72 -14.49 -5.18
C CYS A 45 2.99 -13.68 -5.50
N PRO A 46 3.73 -13.97 -6.60
CA PRO A 46 4.89 -13.20 -7.04
C PRO A 46 4.53 -11.89 -7.77
N GLY A 47 3.25 -11.53 -7.83
CA GLY A 47 2.78 -10.35 -8.54
C GLY A 47 3.26 -9.05 -7.89
N TRP A 48 3.74 -8.13 -8.73
CA TRP A 48 4.13 -6.78 -8.33
C TRP A 48 3.72 -5.79 -9.42
N CYS A 49 3.63 -4.52 -9.08
CA CYS A 49 3.37 -3.45 -10.04
C CYS A 49 4.12 -2.18 -9.68
N ILE A 50 4.31 -1.33 -10.68
CA ILE A 50 4.72 0.05 -10.49
C ILE A 50 3.47 0.91 -10.66
N PHE A 51 3.19 1.79 -9.72
CA PHE A 51 2.02 2.66 -9.74
C PHE A 51 2.44 4.14 -9.75
N GLU A 52 1.51 5.02 -10.10
CA GLU A 52 1.71 6.47 -9.93
C GLU A 52 0.85 6.95 -8.76
N ASP A 53 1.22 8.06 -8.13
CA ASP A 53 0.54 8.62 -6.94
C ASP A 53 -0.97 8.90 -7.14
N ASN A 54 -1.44 8.88 -8.39
CA ASN A 54 -2.84 9.07 -8.76
C ASN A 54 -3.67 7.77 -8.76
N VAL A 55 -3.06 6.62 -8.47
CA VAL A 55 -3.73 5.31 -8.49
C VAL A 55 -3.78 4.73 -7.07
N ASN A 56 -4.98 4.48 -6.58
CA ASN A 56 -5.18 3.90 -5.23
C ASN A 56 -5.53 2.40 -5.27
N SER A 57 -5.91 1.87 -6.43
CA SER A 57 -6.30 0.47 -6.62
C SER A 57 -5.46 -0.20 -7.69
N PHE A 58 -4.94 -1.37 -7.38
CA PHE A 58 -4.15 -2.19 -8.29
C PHE A 58 -4.76 -3.58 -8.40
N GLN A 59 -5.08 -4.02 -9.61
CA GLN A 59 -5.50 -5.40 -9.86
C GLN A 59 -4.29 -6.25 -10.23
N CYS A 60 -4.01 -7.28 -9.44
CA CYS A 60 -2.88 -8.17 -9.69
C CYS A 60 -3.10 -9.02 -10.96
N PRO A 61 -2.16 -9.06 -11.92
CA PRO A 61 -2.29 -9.88 -13.12
C PRO A 61 -2.09 -11.39 -12.87
N VAL A 62 -1.61 -11.77 -11.68
CA VAL A 62 -1.33 -13.17 -11.33
C VAL A 62 -2.51 -13.82 -10.61
N CYS A 63 -3.03 -13.16 -9.57
CA CYS A 63 -4.12 -13.69 -8.75
C CYS A 63 -5.47 -12.99 -8.98
N ASN A 64 -5.52 -11.97 -9.83
CA ASN A 64 -6.70 -11.16 -10.15
C ASN A 64 -7.33 -10.40 -8.96
N GLN A 65 -6.68 -10.41 -7.80
CA GLN A 65 -7.13 -9.69 -6.60
C GLN A 65 -6.85 -8.19 -6.69
N VAL A 66 -7.80 -7.39 -6.21
CA VAL A 66 -7.65 -5.93 -6.11
C VAL A 66 -6.97 -5.58 -4.79
N ASN A 67 -5.82 -4.95 -4.90
CA ASN A 67 -5.02 -4.45 -3.79
C ASN A 67 -5.21 -2.94 -3.72
N CYS A 68 -5.43 -2.42 -2.52
CA CYS A 68 -5.44 -1.00 -2.24
C CYS A 68 -4.02 -0.55 -1.90
N LEU A 69 -3.50 0.38 -2.69
CA LEU A 69 -2.16 0.95 -2.52
C LEU A 69 -2.11 1.86 -1.30
N THR A 70 -3.22 2.57 -1.00
CA THR A 70 -3.34 3.46 0.16
C THR A 70 -3.33 2.69 1.48
N CYS A 71 -4.06 1.56 1.54
CA CYS A 71 -4.14 0.71 2.73
C CYS A 71 -3.09 -0.40 2.75
N GLN A 72 -2.35 -0.59 1.65
CA GLN A 72 -1.41 -1.69 1.46
C GLN A 72 -2.01 -3.07 1.76
N ALA A 73 -3.26 -3.29 1.35
CA ALA A 73 -4.05 -4.46 1.69
C ALA A 73 -4.96 -4.90 0.55
N ILE A 74 -5.47 -6.14 0.61
CA ILE A 74 -6.45 -6.65 -0.36
C ILE A 74 -7.84 -6.42 0.22
N HIS A 75 -8.61 -5.54 -0.42
CA HIS A 75 -10.02 -5.38 -0.12
C HIS A 75 -10.79 -4.98 -1.38
N THR A 76 -11.94 -5.62 -1.58
CA THR A 76 -12.84 -5.41 -2.72
C THR A 76 -14.23 -5.07 -2.20
N GLY A 77 -14.85 -4.01 -2.72
CA GLY A 77 -16.25 -3.68 -2.41
C GLY A 77 -16.49 -3.04 -1.04
N ILE A 78 -15.44 -2.74 -0.28
CA ILE A 78 -15.49 -1.97 0.97
C ILE A 78 -14.54 -0.79 0.92
N ASP A 79 -14.92 0.30 1.58
CA ASP A 79 -14.10 1.50 1.68
C ASP A 79 -12.90 1.29 2.61
N CYS A 80 -11.84 2.06 2.37
CA CYS A 80 -10.61 2.03 3.18
C CYS A 80 -10.90 2.19 4.69
N LYS A 81 -11.88 3.03 5.06
CA LYS A 81 -12.28 3.23 6.46
C LYS A 81 -12.89 1.98 7.09
N GLN A 82 -13.75 1.27 6.34
CA GLN A 82 -14.39 0.05 6.84
C GLN A 82 -13.36 -1.05 7.02
N TYR A 83 -12.44 -1.18 6.06
CA TYR A 83 -11.33 -2.14 6.17
C TYR A 83 -10.44 -1.86 7.38
N GLN A 84 -10.06 -0.60 7.60
CA GLN A 84 -9.24 -0.21 8.76
C GLN A 84 -9.94 -0.49 10.10
N GLU A 85 -11.25 -0.29 10.17
CA GLU A 85 -12.04 -0.58 11.36
C GLU A 85 -12.10 -2.09 11.64
N GLN A 86 -12.35 -2.92 10.62
CA GLN A 86 -12.33 -4.38 10.76
C GLN A 86 -10.96 -4.88 11.23
N ALA A 87 -9.89 -4.40 10.59
CA ALA A 87 -8.52 -4.78 10.96
C ALA A 87 -8.17 -4.41 12.42
N LYS A 88 -8.69 -3.28 12.93
CA LYS A 88 -8.54 -2.90 14.35
C LYS A 88 -9.28 -3.86 15.27
N GLN A 89 -10.55 -4.14 14.97
CA GLN A 89 -11.37 -5.05 15.77
C GLN A 89 -10.77 -6.46 15.81
N GLU A 90 -10.22 -6.94 14.69
CA GLU A 90 -9.50 -8.23 14.63
C GLU A 90 -8.23 -8.20 15.49
N ALA A 91 -7.46 -7.11 15.44
CA ALA A 91 -6.26 -6.96 16.27
C ALA A 91 -6.59 -6.92 17.77
N GLU A 92 -7.66 -6.22 18.16
CA GLU A 92 -8.16 -6.18 19.54
C GLU A 92 -8.66 -7.55 20.01
N THR A 93 -9.44 -8.25 19.17
CA THR A 93 -9.95 -9.59 19.46
C THR A 93 -8.81 -10.59 19.61
N ASN A 94 -7.79 -10.53 18.74
CA ASN A 94 -6.61 -11.41 18.84
C ASN A 94 -5.81 -11.11 20.13
N ALA A 95 -5.65 -9.84 20.49
CA ALA A 95 -4.98 -9.45 21.72
C ALA A 95 -5.74 -9.95 22.98
N ASP A 96 -7.07 -9.87 22.97
CA ASP A 96 -7.91 -10.38 24.05
C ASP A 96 -7.89 -11.92 24.10
N ALA A 97 -8.06 -12.59 22.95
CA ALA A 97 -7.97 -14.04 22.84
C ALA A 97 -6.62 -14.59 23.35
N ARG A 98 -5.51 -13.91 23.04
CA ARG A 98 -4.18 -14.27 23.57
C ARG A 98 -4.12 -14.13 25.09
N ARG A 99 -4.66 -13.06 25.66
CA ARG A 99 -4.70 -12.87 27.12
C ARG A 99 -5.57 -13.92 27.81
N THR A 100 -6.71 -14.28 27.22
CA THR A 100 -7.57 -15.33 27.76
C THR A 100 -6.87 -16.70 27.71
N GLN A 101 -6.16 -17.01 26.62
CA GLN A 101 -5.39 -18.24 26.50
C GLN A 101 -4.30 -18.34 27.58
N GLU A 102 -3.50 -17.28 27.79
CA GLU A 102 -2.47 -17.24 28.82
C GLU A 102 -3.04 -17.45 30.25
N MET A 103 -4.25 -16.93 30.51
CA MET A 103 -4.92 -17.11 31.81
C MET A 103 -5.40 -18.56 32.02
N LEU A 104 -5.84 -19.24 30.97
CA LEU A 104 -6.31 -20.63 31.02
C LEU A 104 -5.15 -21.63 31.13
N GLU A 105 -4.01 -21.36 30.49
CA GLU A 105 -2.82 -22.21 30.56
C GLU A 105 -2.12 -22.14 31.94
N GLY A 106 -2.31 -21.04 32.68
CA GLY A 106 -1.81 -20.90 34.05
C GLY A 106 -2.53 -21.75 35.11
N ASP A 107 -3.71 -22.30 34.81
CA ASP A 107 -4.54 -23.06 35.77
C ASP A 107 -4.46 -24.59 35.60
N GLN A 108 -3.76 -25.11 34.58
CA GLN A 108 -3.61 -26.57 34.35
C GLN A 108 -2.52 -27.25 35.21
N GLY A 109 -2.17 -26.67 36.36
CA GLY A 109 -1.06 -27.11 37.22
C GLY A 109 -1.45 -27.62 38.60
N SER A 110 -2.67 -28.14 38.82
CA SER A 110 -3.09 -28.67 40.14
C SER A 110 -4.22 -29.71 40.01
N GLY A 111 -4.02 -30.73 39.18
CA GLY A 111 -5.05 -31.71 38.84
C GLY A 111 -4.72 -33.18 39.13
N ASP A 112 -3.59 -33.54 39.74
CA ASP A 112 -3.27 -34.93 40.06
C ASP A 112 -3.76 -35.30 41.47
N CYS A 113 -5.07 -35.34 41.65
CA CYS A 113 -5.69 -36.14 42.71
C CYS A 113 -5.67 -37.61 42.28
N ARG A 114 -4.53 -38.29 42.46
CA ARG A 114 -4.48 -39.74 42.31
C ARG A 114 -4.98 -40.38 43.60
N SER A 115 -6.30 -40.58 43.60
CA SER A 115 -6.99 -41.50 44.50
C SER A 115 -6.47 -42.92 44.32
N VAL A 116 -6.63 -43.69 45.41
CA VAL A 116 -6.48 -45.14 45.63
C VAL A 116 -5.07 -45.74 45.62
#